data_AF-A0AAD5UCP3-F1
#
_entry.id   AF-A0AAD5UCP3-F1
#
_cell.length_a   1.000
_cell.length_b   1.000
_cell.length_c   1.000
_cell.angle_alpha   90.00
_cell.angle_beta   90.00
_cell.angle_gamma   90.00
#
_symmetry.space_group_name_H-M   'P 1'
#
loop_
_entity.id
_entity.type
_entity.pdbx_description
1 polymer ?
#
loop_
_entity_poly.entity_id
_entity_poly.type
_entity_poly.pdbx_seq_one_letter_code
_entity_poly.pdbx_strand_id
1 'polypeptide(L)'
;MQANETLYLEQTLKIHKINISSFIDFQVWDCPDSIELDFFTTNSLVYIVDAQDDYIESLHKLIPILLNAYSQNPKISFEIFIHKVDGLSDDDKIDIQRDVFQRINDELIDNEKQINLSFHQTSIYDHSIFEAFSKIVQKLITELPALENLLNMFCSNSGIEKAFIFDLNSKIYIATDSSPVDMQSYELCSDMIDVILDMTFIYSNENPLNSIIHLDNGMLLYLYTINE
;
A
#
# COMPACT_ATOMS: atom_id res chain seq x y z
N MET A 1 -8.88 5.90 -11.33
CA MET A 1 -8.35 6.48 -12.59
C MET A 1 -7.40 5.48 -13.19
N GLN A 2 -7.37 5.36 -14.52
CA GLN A 2 -6.39 4.46 -15.17
C GLN A 2 -5.00 5.10 -15.19
N ALA A 3 -3.94 4.31 -15.11
CA ALA A 3 -2.55 4.79 -15.05
C ALA A 3 -2.16 5.69 -16.22
N ASN A 4 -2.78 5.53 -17.40
CA ASN A 4 -2.51 6.36 -18.57
C ASN A 4 -3.15 7.75 -18.51
N GLU A 5 -4.19 7.92 -17.68
CA GLU A 5 -4.91 9.19 -17.54
C GLU A 5 -4.20 10.15 -16.57
N THR A 6 -3.27 9.64 -15.75
CA THR A 6 -2.54 10.43 -14.74
C THR A 6 -1.51 11.39 -15.35
N LEU A 7 -1.05 11.13 -16.57
CA LEU A 7 -0.18 12.03 -17.34
C LEU A 7 -0.78 13.42 -17.60
N TYR A 8 -2.11 13.53 -17.51
CA TYR A 8 -2.84 14.78 -17.74
C TYR A 8 -3.22 15.50 -16.44
N LEU A 9 -2.72 15.03 -15.28
CA LEU A 9 -3.01 15.68 -14.01
C LEU A 9 -2.24 17.00 -13.88
N GLU A 10 -2.96 18.03 -13.45
CA GLU A 10 -2.36 19.30 -13.07
C GLU A 10 -1.67 19.17 -11.71
N GLN A 11 -0.59 19.94 -11.51
CA GLN A 11 0.13 19.96 -10.24
C GLN A 11 -0.79 20.38 -9.08
N THR A 12 -0.74 19.67 -7.96
CA THR A 12 -1.52 19.97 -6.78
C THR A 12 -0.99 21.22 -6.08
N LEU A 13 -1.75 22.32 -6.16
CA LEU A 13 -1.39 23.61 -5.54
C LEU A 13 -1.96 23.79 -4.13
N LYS A 14 -2.84 22.89 -3.69
CA LYS A 14 -3.54 22.95 -2.40
C LYS A 14 -3.61 21.56 -1.79
N ILE A 15 -3.71 21.51 -0.46
CA ILE A 15 -3.94 20.25 0.25
C ILE A 15 -5.30 19.70 -0.14
N HIS A 16 -5.32 18.53 -0.76
CA HIS A 16 -6.55 17.81 -1.06
C HIS A 16 -6.76 16.73 0.01
N LYS A 17 -7.86 16.87 0.76
CA LYS A 17 -8.29 15.85 1.73
C LYS A 17 -9.28 14.93 1.06
N ILE A 18 -8.88 13.67 0.87
CA ILE A 18 -9.73 12.64 0.32
C ILE A 18 -10.16 11.76 1.49
N ASN A 19 -11.45 11.77 1.79
CA ASN A 19 -12.03 10.87 2.77
C ASN A 19 -12.42 9.58 2.04
N ILE A 20 -11.80 8.48 2.43
CA ILE A 20 -12.16 7.16 1.92
C ILE A 20 -12.99 6.48 3.00
N SER A 21 -14.29 6.41 2.77
CA SER A 21 -15.21 5.62 3.59
C SER A 21 -15.11 4.16 3.13
N SER A 22 -14.19 3.42 3.74
CA SER A 22 -14.02 1.97 3.59
C SER A 22 -14.23 1.32 4.97
N PHE A 23 -13.90 0.04 5.10
CA PHE A 23 -13.79 -0.69 6.37
C PHE A 23 -12.96 0.09 7.42
N ILE A 24 -12.07 0.96 6.98
CA ILE A 24 -11.34 1.92 7.80
C ILE A 24 -11.63 3.33 7.27
N ASP A 25 -12.11 4.21 8.13
CA ASP A 25 -12.20 5.64 7.82
C ASP A 25 -10.79 6.23 7.89
N PHE A 26 -10.15 6.39 6.73
CA PHE A 26 -8.88 7.11 6.64
C PHE A 26 -9.02 8.31 5.70
N GLN A 27 -8.31 9.38 6.07
CA GLN A 27 -8.21 10.58 5.27
C GLN A 27 -6.82 10.62 4.63
N VAL A 28 -6.77 10.63 3.31
CA VAL A 28 -5.53 10.86 2.57
C VAL A 28 -5.37 12.35 2.37
N TRP A 29 -4.24 12.90 2.80
CA TRP A 29 -3.91 14.31 2.62
C TRP A 29 -2.82 14.41 1.56
N ASP A 30 -3.23 14.77 0.35
CA ASP A 30 -2.28 15.10 -0.72
C ASP A 30 -1.74 16.51 -0.47
N CYS A 31 -0.44 16.65 -0.27
CA CYS A 31 0.19 17.88 0.20
C CYS A 31 1.30 18.32 -0.77
N PRO A 32 1.34 19.60 -1.16
CA PRO A 32 2.46 20.13 -1.94
C PRO A 32 3.72 20.28 -1.08
N ASP A 33 4.89 20.26 -1.74
CA ASP A 33 6.24 20.29 -1.17
C ASP A 33 6.55 21.41 -0.16
N SER A 34 5.71 22.44 -0.05
CA SER A 34 6.05 23.69 0.62
C SER A 34 5.22 24.01 1.88
N ILE A 35 4.34 23.12 2.35
CA ILE A 35 3.42 23.46 3.45
C ILE A 35 3.88 22.81 4.76
N GLU A 36 3.95 23.61 5.82
CA GLU A 36 4.07 23.14 7.20
C GLU A 36 2.80 22.35 7.56
N LEU A 37 2.95 21.04 7.72
CA LEU A 37 1.85 20.14 8.06
C LEU A 37 1.74 19.99 9.58
N ASP A 38 0.50 19.96 10.06
CA ASP A 38 0.19 19.56 11.43
C ASP A 38 0.21 18.01 11.50
N PHE A 39 1.28 17.45 12.06
CA PHE A 39 1.46 16.00 12.20
C PHE A 39 0.80 15.43 13.47
N PHE A 40 0.10 16.26 14.24
CA PHE A 40 -0.46 15.88 15.53
C PHE A 40 -1.55 14.80 15.42
N THR A 41 -2.30 14.79 14.32
CA THR A 41 -3.40 13.84 14.08
C THR A 41 -3.07 12.76 13.05
N THR A 42 -1.85 12.74 12.51
CA THR A 42 -1.45 11.78 11.47
C THR A 42 -0.92 10.50 12.11
N ASN A 43 -1.34 9.33 11.61
CA ASN A 43 -0.90 8.02 12.09
C ASN A 43 0.23 7.43 11.24
N SER A 44 0.17 7.60 9.91
CA SER A 44 1.24 7.23 8.98
C SER A 44 1.59 8.41 8.08
N LEU A 45 2.87 8.56 7.77
CA LEU A 45 3.39 9.51 6.80
C LEU A 45 4.00 8.74 5.63
N VAL A 46 3.43 8.94 4.44
CA VAL A 46 3.95 8.39 3.19
C VAL A 46 4.71 9.48 2.45
N TYR A 47 5.98 9.23 2.15
CA TYR A 47 6.79 10.11 1.33
C TYR A 47 7.18 9.42 0.02
N ILE A 48 6.99 10.13 -1.09
CA ILE A 48 7.20 9.59 -2.44
C ILE A 48 8.55 10.10 -2.95
N VAL A 49 9.43 9.18 -3.28
CA VAL A 49 10.74 9.44 -3.90
C VAL A 49 10.68 8.92 -5.33
N ASP A 50 10.88 9.79 -6.30
CA ASP A 50 11.01 9.36 -7.70
C ASP A 50 12.36 8.64 -7.89
N ALA A 51 12.34 7.41 -8.40
CA ALA A 51 13.54 6.60 -8.63
C ALA A 51 14.25 6.95 -9.95
N GLN A 52 13.56 7.60 -10.89
CA GLN A 52 14.12 7.93 -12.22
C GLN A 52 14.75 9.32 -12.26
N ASP A 53 14.47 10.17 -11.27
CA ASP A 53 14.99 11.53 -11.17
C ASP A 53 16.08 11.63 -10.07
N ASP A 54 16.72 12.79 -9.95
CA ASP A 54 17.69 13.08 -8.91
C ASP A 54 17.03 13.10 -7.51
N TYR A 55 16.99 11.92 -6.87
CA TYR A 55 16.40 11.73 -5.55
C TYR A 55 17.16 12.43 -4.41
N ILE A 56 18.39 12.93 -4.66
CA ILE A 56 19.22 13.59 -3.65
C ILE A 56 18.54 14.83 -3.06
N GLU A 57 17.94 15.68 -3.91
CA GLU A 57 17.24 16.87 -3.43
C GLU A 57 15.99 16.49 -2.62
N SER A 58 15.28 15.45 -3.06
CA SER A 58 14.11 14.91 -2.36
C SER A 58 14.49 14.35 -0.98
N LEU A 59 15.63 13.65 -0.87
CA LEU A 59 16.14 13.18 0.43
C LEU A 59 16.47 14.34 1.38
N HIS A 60 17.11 15.39 0.89
CA HIS A 60 17.39 16.57 1.72
C HIS A 60 16.12 17.28 2.20
N LYS A 61 15.03 17.26 1.42
CA LYS A 61 13.70 17.76 1.84
C LYS A 61 13.01 16.80 2.83
N LEU A 62 13.24 15.50 2.70
CA LEU A 62 12.63 14.47 3.55
C LEU A 62 13.08 14.58 5.01
N ILE A 63 14.39 14.73 5.28
CA ILE A 63 14.92 14.77 6.65
C ILE A 63 14.25 15.81 7.56
N PRO A 64 14.13 17.10 7.20
CA PRO A 64 13.50 18.09 8.07
C PRO A 64 12.02 17.76 8.31
N ILE A 65 11.33 17.18 7.34
CA ILE A 65 9.93 16.73 7.48
C ILE A 65 9.85 15.58 8.49
N LEU A 66 10.71 14.57 8.37
CA LEU A 66 10.76 13.43 9.31
C LEU A 66 11.05 13.90 10.74
N LEU A 67 12.02 14.81 10.91
CA LEU A 67 12.41 15.34 12.22
C LEU A 67 11.27 16.14 12.87
N ASN A 68 10.58 16.98 12.08
CA ASN A 68 9.42 17.74 12.55
C ASN A 68 8.27 16.81 12.94
N ALA A 69 7.90 15.87 12.07
CA ALA A 69 6.85 14.90 12.33
C ALA A 69 7.12 14.06 13.59
N TYR A 70 8.34 13.54 13.72
CA TYR A 70 8.74 12.75 14.90
C TYR A 70 8.75 13.58 16.19
N SER A 71 9.09 14.87 16.10
CA SER A 71 9.06 15.78 17.26
C SER A 71 7.64 16.03 17.77
N GLN A 72 6.65 16.06 16.87
CA GLN A 72 5.26 16.30 17.21
C GLN A 72 4.56 15.03 17.67
N ASN A 73 4.83 13.89 17.02
CA ASN A 73 4.21 12.61 17.36
C ASN A 73 5.20 11.44 17.15
N PRO A 74 5.74 10.84 18.22
CA PRO A 74 6.71 9.74 18.12
C PRO A 74 6.07 8.40 17.72
N LYS A 75 4.74 8.31 17.65
CA LYS A 75 4.02 7.09 17.26
C LYS A 75 3.70 7.02 15.75
N ILE A 76 4.16 7.99 14.97
CA ILE A 76 3.94 8.00 13.52
C ILE A 76 4.72 6.85 12.88
N SER A 77 4.05 6.11 11.99
CA SER A 77 4.70 5.18 11.08
C SER A 77 5.22 5.95 9.86
N PHE A 78 6.47 5.73 9.49
CA PHE A 78 7.09 6.41 8.36
C PHE A 78 7.32 5.43 7.22
N GLU A 79 6.79 5.77 6.05
CA GLU A 79 6.76 4.90 4.88
C GLU A 79 7.27 5.66 3.66
N ILE A 80 8.28 5.11 3.02
CA ILE A 80 8.95 5.73 1.87
C ILE A 80 8.66 4.89 0.64
N PHE A 81 8.03 5.52 -0.33
CA PHE A 81 7.71 4.93 -1.62
C PHE A 81 8.79 5.32 -2.61
N ILE A 82 9.59 4.34 -3.03
CA ILE A 82 10.47 4.47 -4.18
C ILE A 82 9.59 4.24 -5.40
N HIS A 83 9.28 5.31 -6.10
CA HIS A 83 8.25 5.37 -7.12
C HIS A 83 8.84 5.39 -8.54
N LYS A 84 8.04 5.02 -9.54
CA LYS A 84 8.44 4.88 -10.95
C LYS A 84 9.57 3.86 -11.19
N VAL A 85 9.46 2.70 -10.54
CA VAL A 85 10.41 1.59 -10.73
C VAL A 85 10.19 0.80 -12.04
N ASP A 86 9.19 1.17 -12.84
CA ASP A 86 8.78 0.53 -14.09
C ASP A 86 9.85 0.55 -15.19
N GLY A 87 10.67 1.60 -15.25
CA GLY A 87 11.73 1.76 -16.25
C GLY A 87 13.09 1.16 -15.88
N LEU A 88 13.22 0.59 -14.68
CA LEU A 88 14.50 0.17 -14.10
C LEU A 88 14.68 -1.35 -14.15
N SER A 89 15.92 -1.81 -14.31
CA SER A 89 16.23 -3.25 -14.19
C SER A 89 16.13 -3.70 -12.72
N ASP A 90 15.93 -4.99 -12.49
CA ASP A 90 15.79 -5.50 -11.11
C ASP A 90 17.08 -5.30 -10.28
N ASP A 91 18.24 -5.33 -10.93
CA ASP A 91 19.53 -5.01 -10.29
C ASP A 91 19.58 -3.52 -9.89
N ASP A 92 19.18 -2.61 -10.78
CA ASP A 92 19.15 -1.16 -10.50
C ASP A 92 18.17 -0.82 -9.38
N LYS A 93 17.01 -1.50 -9.32
CA LYS A 93 16.02 -1.31 -8.24
C LYS A 93 16.62 -1.65 -6.88
N ILE A 94 17.35 -2.76 -6.79
CA ILE A 94 18.00 -3.19 -5.54
C ILE A 94 19.08 -2.19 -5.14
N ASP A 95 19.87 -1.71 -6.10
CA ASP A 95 20.95 -0.76 -5.84
C ASP A 95 20.42 0.60 -5.40
N ILE A 96 19.40 1.15 -6.08
CA ILE A 96 18.74 2.41 -5.69
C ILE A 96 18.11 2.28 -4.29
N GLN A 97 17.41 1.17 -4.02
CA GLN A 97 16.82 0.94 -2.70
C GLN A 97 17.89 0.90 -1.61
N ARG A 98 19.02 0.22 -1.85
CA ARG A 98 20.12 0.15 -0.89
C ARG A 98 20.77 1.52 -0.68
N ASP A 99 20.99 2.28 -1.74
CA ASP A 99 21.61 3.61 -1.65
C ASP A 99 20.70 4.58 -0.88
N VAL A 100 19.41 4.66 -1.24
CA VAL A 100 18.41 5.46 -0.53
C VAL A 100 18.32 5.05 0.94
N PHE A 101 18.29 3.74 1.23
CA PHE A 101 18.25 3.23 2.59
C PHE A 101 19.48 3.65 3.40
N GLN A 102 20.68 3.51 2.82
CA GLN A 102 21.93 3.87 3.50
C GLN A 102 21.98 5.38 3.79
N ARG A 103 21.72 6.22 2.79
CA ARG A 103 21.77 7.68 2.95
C ARG A 103 20.83 8.19 4.02
N ILE A 104 19.58 7.71 4.02
CA ILE A 104 18.62 8.15 5.04
C ILE A 104 19.03 7.66 6.43
N ASN A 105 19.50 6.42 6.56
CA ASN A 105 19.95 5.92 7.85
C ASN A 105 21.19 6.67 8.35
N ASP A 106 22.14 7.00 7.48
CA ASP A 106 23.33 7.78 7.84
C ASP A 106 22.91 9.17 8.35
N GLU A 107 22.02 9.87 7.64
CA GLU A 107 21.50 11.18 8.07
C GLU A 107 20.63 11.08 9.35
N LEU A 108 19.95 9.96 9.60
CA LEU A 108 19.21 9.74 10.83
C LEU A 108 20.10 9.39 12.04
N ILE A 109 21.16 8.63 11.82
CA ILE A 109 22.16 8.29 12.84
C ILE A 109 22.84 9.56 13.35
N ASP A 110 23.17 10.48 12.44
CA ASP A 110 23.74 11.80 12.79
C ASP A 110 22.81 12.63 13.69
N ASN A 111 21.50 12.37 13.65
CA ASN A 111 20.47 13.04 14.44
C ASN A 111 20.03 12.26 15.71
N GLU A 112 20.71 11.15 16.05
CA GLU A 112 20.50 10.31 17.25
C GLU A 112 19.06 9.79 17.47
N LYS A 113 18.24 9.68 16.42
CA LYS A 113 16.85 9.20 16.53
C LYS A 113 16.67 7.88 15.77
N GLN A 114 16.29 6.82 16.50
CA GLN A 114 15.87 5.54 15.90
C GLN A 114 14.45 5.67 15.35
N ILE A 115 14.32 6.23 14.15
CA ILE A 115 13.07 6.24 13.39
C ILE A 115 13.02 4.97 12.56
N ASN A 116 12.00 4.14 12.78
CA ASN A 116 11.78 2.95 11.96
C ASN A 116 11.13 3.36 10.64
N LEU A 117 11.91 3.30 9.56
CA LEU A 117 11.44 3.57 8.20
C LEU A 117 11.11 2.27 7.48
N SER A 118 9.94 2.22 6.85
CA SER A 118 9.58 1.14 5.93
C SER A 118 9.72 1.62 4.49
N PHE A 119 10.36 0.82 3.65
CA PHE A 119 10.59 1.14 2.24
C PHE A 119 9.73 0.24 1.36
N HIS A 120 9.06 0.83 0.40
CA HIS A 120 8.23 0.14 -0.56
C HIS A 120 8.60 0.58 -1.97
N GLN A 121 8.82 -0.39 -2.85
CA GLN A 121 8.98 -0.11 -4.28
C GLN A 121 7.60 -0.10 -4.91
N THR A 122 7.29 0.95 -5.68
CA THR A 122 5.93 1.17 -6.20
C THR A 122 5.95 1.65 -7.64
N SER A 123 5.00 1.17 -8.42
CA SER A 123 4.75 1.57 -9.80
C SER A 123 3.24 1.70 -10.03
N ILE A 124 2.81 2.73 -10.77
CA ILE A 124 1.39 2.91 -11.14
C ILE A 124 0.91 1.93 -12.20
N TYR A 125 1.83 1.27 -12.88
CA TYR A 125 1.51 0.27 -13.91
C TYR A 125 1.34 -1.12 -13.34
N ASP A 126 1.90 -1.37 -12.15
CA ASP A 126 1.83 -2.66 -11.48
C ASP A 126 0.91 -2.59 -10.25
N HIS A 127 0.55 -3.75 -9.71
CA HIS A 127 -0.25 -3.85 -8.50
C HIS A 127 0.54 -3.55 -7.20
N SER A 128 1.84 -3.26 -7.31
CA SER A 128 2.75 -2.97 -6.19
C SER A 128 2.30 -1.79 -5.32
N ILE A 129 1.67 -0.77 -5.90
CA ILE A 129 1.11 0.35 -5.13
C ILE A 129 0.05 -0.14 -4.16
N PHE A 130 -0.88 -0.97 -4.63
CA PHE A 130 -1.96 -1.47 -3.79
C PHE A 130 -1.43 -2.40 -2.70
N GLU A 131 -0.40 -3.20 -3.00
CA GLU A 131 0.28 -4.02 -1.99
C GLU A 131 0.97 -3.15 -0.93
N ALA A 132 1.70 -2.12 -1.35
CA ALA A 132 2.35 -1.18 -0.45
C ALA A 132 1.30 -0.54 0.46
N PHE A 133 0.24 0.05 -0.10
CA PHE A 133 -0.87 0.63 0.66
C PHE A 133 -1.55 -0.38 1.59
N SER A 134 -1.68 -1.65 1.19
CA SER A 134 -2.24 -2.68 2.06
C SER A 134 -1.40 -2.93 3.30
N LYS A 135 -0.06 -2.91 3.17
CA LYS A 135 0.85 -3.00 4.32
C LYS A 135 0.76 -1.76 5.23
N ILE A 136 0.57 -0.57 4.64
CA ILE A 136 0.32 0.66 5.41
C ILE A 136 -0.95 0.52 6.25
N VAL A 137 -2.04 0.16 5.58
CA VAL A 137 -3.36 0.04 6.19
C VAL A 137 -3.34 -1.02 7.30
N GLN A 138 -2.64 -2.14 7.09
CA GLN A 138 -2.44 -3.15 8.12
C GLN A 138 -1.78 -2.62 9.39
N LYS A 139 -0.73 -1.80 9.26
CA LYS A 139 -0.07 -1.17 10.43
C LYS A 139 -0.98 -0.17 11.15
N LEU A 140 -1.95 0.41 10.45
CA LEU A 140 -2.93 1.32 11.05
C LEU A 140 -3.99 0.60 11.89
N ILE A 141 -4.26 -0.69 11.62
CA ILE A 141 -5.27 -1.49 12.34
C ILE A 141 -4.68 -2.04 13.64
N THR A 142 -5.20 -1.59 14.79
CA THR A 142 -4.72 -2.04 16.11
C THR A 142 -5.03 -3.50 16.43
N GLU A 143 -6.06 -4.09 15.83
CA GLU A 143 -6.51 -5.46 16.09
C GLU A 143 -6.04 -6.48 15.04
N LEU A 144 -5.08 -6.10 14.18
CA LEU A 144 -4.55 -6.96 13.12
C LEU A 144 -4.13 -8.37 13.61
N PRO A 145 -3.41 -8.53 14.74
CA PRO A 145 -2.96 -9.86 15.17
C PRO A 145 -4.10 -10.83 15.48
N ALA A 146 -5.26 -10.32 15.94
CA ALA A 146 -6.41 -11.17 16.19
C ALA A 146 -6.99 -11.71 14.87
N LEU A 147 -7.03 -10.85 13.84
CA LEU A 147 -7.57 -11.17 12.53
C LEU A 147 -6.65 -12.10 11.74
N GLU A 148 -5.33 -11.89 11.80
CA GLU A 148 -4.32 -12.82 11.27
C GLU A 148 -4.44 -14.20 11.93
N ASN A 149 -4.62 -14.27 13.25
CA ASN A 149 -4.80 -15.54 13.96
C ASN A 149 -6.08 -16.27 13.51
N LEU A 150 -7.17 -15.54 13.26
CA LEU A 150 -8.39 -16.13 12.72
C LEU A 150 -8.18 -16.70 11.32
N LEU A 151 -7.48 -15.97 10.44
CA LEU A 151 -7.12 -16.44 9.11
C LEU A 151 -6.21 -17.67 9.17
N ASN A 152 -5.20 -17.67 10.05
CA ASN A 152 -4.31 -18.81 10.23
C ASN A 152 -5.06 -20.07 10.70
N MET A 153 -6.01 -19.92 11.63
CA MET A 153 -6.86 -21.04 12.08
C MET A 153 -7.78 -21.53 10.97
N PHE A 154 -8.31 -20.62 10.15
CA PHE A 154 -9.15 -20.98 9.00
C PHE A 154 -8.37 -21.74 7.93
N CYS A 155 -7.19 -21.25 7.52
CA CYS A 155 -6.34 -21.91 6.54
C CYS A 155 -5.87 -23.29 7.03
N SER A 156 -5.42 -23.37 8.30
CA SER A 156 -4.91 -24.62 8.89
C SER A 156 -5.98 -25.71 8.97
N ASN A 157 -7.24 -25.35 9.24
CA ASN A 157 -8.34 -26.32 9.34
C ASN A 157 -8.93 -26.70 7.98
N SER A 158 -8.85 -25.81 6.99
CA SER A 158 -9.50 -25.98 5.68
C SER A 158 -8.54 -26.50 4.60
N GLY A 159 -7.23 -26.51 4.86
CA GLY A 159 -6.22 -26.86 3.86
C GLY A 159 -6.09 -25.83 2.73
N ILE A 160 -6.45 -24.57 3.02
CA ILE A 160 -6.32 -23.47 2.07
C ILE A 160 -4.88 -22.95 2.13
N GLU A 161 -4.25 -22.79 0.97
CA GLU A 161 -2.85 -22.36 0.88
C GLU A 161 -2.66 -20.89 1.25
N LYS A 162 -3.58 -20.02 0.83
CA LYS A 162 -3.49 -18.58 1.04
C LYS A 162 -4.88 -17.97 1.22
N ALA A 163 -5.01 -17.01 2.13
CA ALA A 163 -6.26 -16.27 2.33
C ALA A 163 -6.01 -14.77 2.45
N PHE A 164 -6.89 -14.00 1.82
CA PHE A 164 -6.87 -12.55 1.83
C PHE A 164 -8.25 -12.00 2.17
N ILE A 165 -8.28 -10.92 2.94
CA ILE A 165 -9.48 -10.13 3.17
C ILE A 165 -9.30 -8.82 2.42
N PHE A 166 -10.12 -8.59 1.41
CA PHE A 166 -10.08 -7.43 0.54
C PHE A 166 -11.22 -6.46 0.83
N ASP A 167 -10.92 -5.17 0.66
CA ASP A 167 -11.94 -4.18 0.36
C ASP A 167 -12.15 -4.12 -1.17
N LEU A 168 -13.38 -4.37 -1.61
CA LEU A 168 -13.74 -4.45 -3.04
C LEU A 168 -13.54 -3.12 -3.78
N ASN A 169 -13.78 -1.99 -3.11
CA ASN A 169 -13.73 -0.68 -3.76
C ASN A 169 -12.29 -0.19 -3.97
N SER A 170 -11.43 -0.41 -2.97
CA SER A 170 -10.05 0.08 -2.99
C SER A 170 -9.04 -0.96 -3.50
N LYS A 171 -9.43 -2.24 -3.58
CA LYS A 171 -8.56 -3.40 -3.88
C LYS A 171 -7.42 -3.59 -2.86
N ILE A 172 -7.51 -2.91 -1.73
CA ILE A 172 -6.56 -3.01 -0.63
C ILE A 172 -6.92 -4.25 0.19
N TYR A 173 -5.94 -5.09 0.50
CA TYR A 173 -6.15 -6.20 1.41
C TYR A 173 -5.92 -5.75 2.86
N ILE A 174 -6.96 -5.86 3.68
CA ILE A 174 -7.01 -5.44 5.07
C ILE A 174 -6.17 -6.38 5.93
N ALA A 175 -6.16 -7.68 5.60
CA ALA A 175 -5.36 -8.67 6.29
C ALA A 175 -5.10 -9.90 5.43
N THR A 176 -4.08 -10.63 5.81
CA THR A 176 -3.67 -11.88 5.20
C THR A 176 -3.23 -12.86 6.29
N ASP A 177 -3.12 -14.14 5.94
CA ASP A 177 -2.51 -15.15 6.80
C ASP A 177 -0.99 -14.95 6.92
N SER A 178 -0.37 -15.68 7.83
CA SER A 178 1.07 -15.56 8.16
C SER A 178 2.04 -16.01 7.05
N SER A 179 1.56 -16.67 5.99
CA SER A 179 2.42 -17.03 4.87
C SER A 179 2.88 -15.78 4.11
N PRO A 180 4.09 -15.78 3.52
CA PRO A 180 4.55 -14.65 2.72
C PRO A 180 3.57 -14.37 1.57
N VAL A 181 3.28 -13.09 1.33
CA VAL A 181 2.45 -12.68 0.19
C VAL A 181 3.29 -12.78 -1.07
N ASP A 182 2.85 -13.63 -1.99
CA ASP A 182 3.39 -13.67 -3.34
C ASP A 182 2.65 -12.67 -4.23
N MET A 183 3.41 -11.87 -4.97
CA MET A 183 2.88 -10.79 -5.80
C MET A 183 1.98 -11.34 -6.91
N GLN A 184 2.34 -12.48 -7.49
CA GLN A 184 1.53 -13.12 -8.56
C GLN A 184 0.16 -13.58 -8.04
N SER A 185 0.13 -14.11 -6.82
CA SER A 185 -1.11 -14.53 -6.18
C SER A 185 -2.02 -13.33 -5.87
N TYR A 186 -1.43 -12.21 -5.46
CA TYR A 186 -2.15 -10.96 -5.23
C TYR A 186 -2.76 -10.40 -6.52
N GLU A 187 -1.97 -10.34 -7.60
CA GLU A 187 -2.44 -9.89 -8.92
C GLU A 187 -3.61 -10.72 -9.42
N LEU A 188 -3.50 -12.05 -9.34
CA LEU A 188 -4.55 -12.97 -9.74
C LEU A 188 -5.85 -12.78 -8.93
N CYS A 189 -5.74 -12.55 -7.62
CA CYS A 189 -6.90 -12.25 -6.76
C CYS A 189 -7.52 -10.89 -7.09
N SER A 190 -6.71 -9.87 -7.38
CA SER A 190 -7.18 -8.54 -7.79
C SER A 190 -7.95 -8.60 -9.11
N ASP A 191 -7.39 -9.28 -10.12
CA ASP A 191 -8.04 -9.45 -11.43
C ASP A 191 -9.33 -10.27 -11.32
N MET A 192 -9.35 -11.27 -10.43
CA MET A 192 -10.57 -12.03 -10.14
C MET A 192 -11.67 -11.12 -9.62
N ILE A 193 -11.37 -10.22 -8.67
CA ILE A 193 -12.34 -9.26 -8.13
C ILE A 193 -12.91 -8.38 -9.26
N ASP A 194 -12.06 -7.87 -10.15
CA ASP A 194 -12.50 -7.04 -11.28
C ASP A 194 -13.47 -7.78 -12.20
N VAL A 195 -13.12 -9.01 -12.58
CA VAL A 195 -13.99 -9.84 -13.45
C VAL A 195 -15.35 -10.09 -12.78
N ILE A 196 -15.36 -10.37 -11.49
CA ILE A 196 -16.60 -10.63 -10.75
C ILE A 196 -17.45 -9.36 -10.66
N LEU A 197 -16.83 -8.23 -10.30
CA LEU A 197 -17.52 -6.95 -10.20
C LEU A 197 -18.11 -6.52 -11.54
N ASP A 198 -17.34 -6.61 -12.62
CA ASP A 198 -17.79 -6.28 -13.97
C ASP A 198 -18.95 -7.19 -14.41
N MET A 199 -18.84 -8.50 -14.16
CA MET A 199 -19.91 -9.45 -14.49
C MET A 199 -21.17 -9.22 -13.65
N THR A 200 -21.03 -8.92 -12.36
CA THR A 200 -22.19 -8.52 -11.55
C THR A 200 -22.81 -7.25 -12.09
N PHE A 201 -22.04 -6.20 -12.37
CA PHE A 201 -22.56 -4.94 -12.89
C PHE A 201 -23.34 -5.12 -14.22
N ILE A 202 -22.93 -6.06 -15.06
CA ILE A 202 -23.63 -6.38 -16.31
C ILE A 202 -24.94 -7.15 -16.07
N TYR A 203 -24.92 -8.18 -15.21
CA TYR A 203 -25.98 -9.17 -15.11
C TYR A 203 -26.89 -9.04 -13.87
N SER A 204 -26.47 -8.32 -12.83
CA SER A 204 -27.19 -8.23 -11.54
C SER A 204 -26.81 -6.95 -10.78
N ASN A 205 -27.81 -6.14 -10.42
CA ASN A 205 -27.59 -4.97 -9.56
C ASN A 205 -27.48 -5.33 -8.06
N GLU A 206 -27.18 -6.59 -7.73
CA GLU A 206 -27.01 -7.07 -6.35
C GLU A 206 -25.55 -7.52 -6.14
N ASN A 207 -25.08 -7.41 -4.89
CA ASN A 207 -23.69 -7.69 -4.54
C ASN A 207 -23.31 -9.16 -4.85
N PRO A 208 -22.10 -9.41 -5.37
CA PRO A 208 -21.64 -10.77 -5.66
C PRO A 208 -21.69 -11.60 -4.37
N LEU A 209 -22.42 -12.71 -4.39
CA LEU A 209 -22.62 -13.52 -3.19
C LEU A 209 -21.50 -14.52 -2.97
N ASN A 210 -21.04 -15.19 -4.02
CA ASN A 210 -19.96 -16.18 -4.02
C ASN A 210 -19.49 -16.47 -5.44
N SER A 211 -18.19 -16.68 -5.65
CA SER A 211 -17.68 -17.12 -6.95
C SER A 211 -16.48 -18.05 -6.81
N ILE A 212 -16.34 -18.93 -7.81
CA ILE A 212 -15.31 -19.96 -7.87
C ILE A 212 -14.68 -19.89 -9.27
N ILE A 213 -13.36 -19.79 -9.33
CA ILE A 213 -12.60 -19.87 -10.57
C ILE A 213 -11.65 -21.06 -10.47
N HIS A 214 -11.80 -21.99 -11.42
CA HIS A 214 -10.89 -23.11 -11.58
C HIS A 214 -9.86 -22.79 -12.66
N LEU A 215 -8.58 -22.96 -12.34
CA LEU A 215 -7.48 -22.84 -13.28
C LEU A 215 -7.03 -24.22 -13.78
N ASP A 216 -6.50 -24.27 -15.00
CA ASP A 216 -6.09 -25.51 -15.67
C ASP A 216 -4.98 -26.27 -14.93
N ASN A 217 -4.18 -25.56 -14.11
CA ASN A 217 -3.14 -26.14 -13.27
C ASN A 217 -3.68 -26.80 -11.99
N GLY A 218 -5.00 -26.81 -11.80
CA GLY A 218 -5.66 -27.37 -10.62
C GLY A 218 -5.81 -26.40 -9.44
N MET A 219 -5.36 -25.14 -9.58
CA MET A 219 -5.59 -24.11 -8.58
C MET A 219 -7.05 -23.65 -8.58
N LEU A 220 -7.53 -23.33 -7.39
CA LEU A 220 -8.91 -23.01 -7.08
C LEU A 220 -8.94 -21.67 -6.37
N LEU A 221 -9.52 -20.66 -7.02
CA LEU A 221 -9.76 -19.36 -6.41
C LEU A 221 -11.19 -19.28 -5.93
N TYR A 222 -11.38 -18.86 -4.68
CA TYR A 222 -12.68 -18.74 -4.05
C TYR A 222 -12.86 -17.33 -3.50
N LEU A 223 -13.93 -16.66 -3.91
CA LEU A 223 -14.32 -15.36 -3.36
C LEU A 223 -15.66 -15.50 -2.63
N TYR A 224 -15.65 -15.02 -1.39
CA TYR A 224 -16.79 -15.01 -0.47
C TYR A 224 -16.94 -13.62 0.11
N THR A 225 -18.17 -13.09 0.08
CA THR A 225 -18.47 -11.75 0.61
C THR A 225 -18.76 -11.85 2.10
N ILE A 226 -17.96 -11.15 2.91
CA ILE A 226 -18.03 -11.22 4.38
C ILE A 226 -18.99 -10.16 4.94
N ASN A 227 -18.85 -8.92 4.51
CA ASN A 227 -19.67 -7.77 4.92
C ASN A 227 -20.00 -6.91 3.69
N GLU A 228 -21.14 -6.21 3.74
CA GLU A 228 -21.51 -5.13 2.81
C GLU A 228 -20.97 -3.78 3.27
#